data_AF-A0A3C1S9C7-F1
#
_entry.id   AF-A0A3C1S9C7-F1
#
_cell.length_a   1.000
_cell.length_b   1.000
_cell.length_c   1.000
_cell.angle_alpha   90.00
_cell.angle_beta   90.00
_cell.angle_gamma   90.00
#
_symmetry.space_group_name_H-M   'P 1'
#
loop_
_entity.id
_entity.type
_entity.pdbx_description
1 polymer ?
#
loop_
_entity_poly.entity_id
_entity_poly.type
_entity_poly.pdbx_seq_one_letter_code
_entity_poly.pdbx_strand_id
1 'polypeptide(L)' 'MLLNNYRKEIFRAECNPSFEAVHCFAYLDEDVSEVLPYLNAELGG' A
#
# COMPACT_ATOMS: atom_id res chain seq x y z
N MET A 1 -3.66 -12.89 9.88
CA MET A 1 -4.93 -12.32 9.39
C MET A 1 -4.98 -12.49 7.87
N LEU A 2 -6.14 -12.82 7.31
CA LEU A 2 -6.35 -12.87 5.87
C LEU A 2 -7.18 -11.66 5.47
N LEU A 3 -6.75 -10.93 4.42
CA LEU A 3 -7.53 -9.86 3.80
C LEU A 3 -8.53 -10.49 2.84
N ASN A 4 -9.82 -10.27 3.05
CA ASN A 4 -10.87 -10.81 2.22
C ASN A 4 -11.20 -9.87 1.08
N ASN A 5 -10.98 -8.57 1.25
CA ASN A 5 -11.18 -7.59 0.19
C ASN A 5 -10.16 -6.45 0.23
N TYR A 6 -9.80 -5.95 -0.95
CA TYR A 6 -8.96 -4.77 -1.08
C TYR A 6 -9.10 -4.17 -2.48
N ARG A 7 -8.88 -2.86 -2.57
CA ARG A 7 -8.80 -2.14 -3.86
C ARG A 7 -7.39 -1.60 -4.05
N LYS A 8 -6.89 -1.70 -5.29
CA LYS A 8 -5.63 -1.08 -5.71
C LYS A 8 -5.91 0.08 -6.65
N GLU A 9 -5.17 1.16 -6.46
CA GLU A 9 -5.18 2.32 -7.34
C GLU A 9 -3.75 2.59 -7.78
N ILE A 10 -3.48 2.38 -9.07
CA ILE A 10 -2.16 2.56 -9.68
C ILE A 10 -2.18 3.84 -10.51
N PHE A 11 -1.24 4.73 -10.25
CA PHE A 11 -1.20 6.05 -10.87
C PHE A 11 0.24 6.50 -11.15
N ARG A 12 0.40 7.49 -12.02
CA ARG A 12 1.69 8.14 -12.30
C ARG A 12 1.85 9.37 -11.41
N ALA A 13 3.09 9.69 -11.05
CA ALA A 13 3.38 10.90 -10.30
C ALA A 13 2.93 12.14 -11.09
N GLU A 14 2.05 12.96 -10.53
CA GLU A 14 1.56 14.17 -11.20
C GLU A 14 2.65 15.24 -11.35
N CYS A 15 3.56 15.34 -10.36
CA CYS A 15 4.64 16.32 -10.35
C CYS A 15 5.75 16.00 -11.37
N ASN A 16 6.00 14.72 -11.67
CA ASN A 16 6.98 14.30 -12.67
C ASN A 16 6.42 13.14 -13.52
N PRO A 17 5.60 13.44 -14.54
CA PRO A 17 4.96 12.42 -15.38
C PRO A 17 5.95 11.61 -16.24
N SER A 18 7.17 12.15 -16.45
CA SER A 18 8.26 11.48 -17.17
C SER A 18 9.02 10.47 -16.31
N PHE A 19 8.70 10.37 -15.01
CA PHE A 19 9.28 9.37 -14.13
C PHE A 19 8.77 7.98 -14.53
N GLU A 20 9.69 7.06 -14.83
CA GLU A 20 9.38 5.70 -15.27
C GLU A 20 9.00 4.77 -14.11
N ALA A 21 8.20 5.28 -13.16
CA ALA A 21 7.62 4.49 -12.08
C ALA A 21 6.13 4.79 -11.92
N VAL A 22 5.41 3.80 -11.43
CA VAL A 22 4.02 3.94 -11.02
C VAL A 22 3.93 3.83 -9.50
N HIS A 23 3.06 4.63 -8.92
CA HIS A 23 2.70 4.54 -7.51
C HIS A 23 1.45 3.66 -7.37
N CYS A 24 1.31 3.05 -6.20
CA CYS A 24 0.14 2.24 -5.87
C CYS A 24 -0.35 2.61 -4.48
N PHE A 25 -1.66 2.89 -4.37
CA PHE A 25 -2.36 2.89 -3.09
C PHE A 25 -3.18 1.60 -2.96
N ALA A 26 -3.04 0.96 -1.81
CA ALA A 26 -3.88 -0.17 -1.41
C ALA A 26 -4.88 0.31 -0.36
N TYR A 27 -6.15 0.20 -0.67
CA TYR A 27 -7.26 0.45 0.26
C TYR A 27 -7.70 -0.90 0.80
N LEU A 28 -7.59 -1.07 2.11
CA LEU A 28 -7.98 -2.28 2.82
C LEU A 28 -9.31 -2.02 3.51
N ASP A 29 -10.25 -2.95 3.36
CA ASP A 29 -11.57 -2.83 3.99
C ASP A 29 -11.53 -3.28 5.45
N GLU A 30 -10.61 -4.20 5.78
CA GLU A 30 -10.39 -4.68 7.14
C GLU A 30 -9.38 -3.83 7.93
N ASP A 31 -9.61 -3.75 9.25
CA ASP A 31 -8.65 -3.16 10.18
C ASP A 31 -7.42 -4.05 10.33
N VAL A 32 -6.26 -3.51 9.97
CA VAL A 32 -4.95 -4.18 10.06
C VAL A 32 -4.10 -3.71 11.23
N SER A 33 -4.65 -2.91 12.16
CA SER A 33 -3.89 -2.28 13.24
C SER A 33 -3.09 -3.27 14.09
N GLU A 34 -3.65 -4.46 14.33
CA GLU A 34 -2.99 -5.52 15.12
C GLU A 34 -1.75 -6.10 14.45
N VAL A 35 -1.68 -6.07 13.11
CA VAL A 35 -0.54 -6.63 12.35
C VAL A 35 0.50 -5.59 11.95
N LEU A 36 0.21 -4.29 12.13
CA LEU A 36 1.15 -3.21 11.82
C LEU A 36 2.51 -3.35 12.52
N PRO A 37 2.61 -3.76 13.80
CA PRO A 37 3.92 -3.93 14.45
C PRO A 37 4.78 -4.99 13.75
N TYR A 38 4.16 -6.09 13.31
CA TYR A 38 4.86 -7.16 12.59
C TYR A 38 5.30 -6.68 11.19
N LEU A 39 4.40 -6.03 10.45
CA LEU A 39 4.71 -5.48 9.13
C LEU A 39 5.86 -4.47 9.18
N ASN A 40 5.86 -3.57 10.16
CA ASN A 40 6.94 -2.60 10.33
C ASN A 40 8.28 -3.26 10.60
N ALA A 41 8.30 -4.34 11.40
CA ALA A 41 9.53 -5.08 11.69
C ALA A 41 10.13 -5.74 10.43
N GLU A 42 9.29 -6.32 9.57
CA GLU A 42 9.76 -6.97 8.33
C GLU A 42 10.11 -5.99 7.22
N LEU A 43 9.40 -4.86 7.13
CA LEU A 43 9.59 -3.87 6.07
C LEU A 43 10.63 -2.79 6.43
N GLY A 44 11.11 -2.77 7.67
CA GLY A 44 12.21 -1.89 8.10
C GLY A 44 11.81 -0.48 8.52
N GLY A 45 10.51 -0.21 8.71
CA GLY A 45 9.98 1.07 9.17
C GLY A 45 9.84 2.12 8.08
#